data_AF-A0A0W0XR45-F1
#
_entry.id   AF-A0A0W0XR45-F1
#
_cell.length_a   1.000
_cell.length_b   1.000
_cell.length_c   1.000
_cell.angle_alpha   90.00
_cell.angle_beta   90.00
_cell.angle_gamma   90.00
#
_symmetry.space_group_name_H-M   'P 1'
#
loop_
_entity.id
_entity.type
_entity.pdbx_description
1 polymer ?
#
loop_
_entity_poly.entity_id
_entity_poly.type
_entity_poly.pdbx_seq_one_letter_code
_entity_poly.pdbx_strand_id
1 'polypeptide(L)'
;MKKLLFLLLLVTSLSGEAAPEQGRVQLQLTTIERDNQCPSFLHNADVVVDYDYDFSRNRGLAYLRQLKSEKVNYTLHPLGLSSYYAFMSDISPTTQPIGDEKVIVYRIIFHIYKPFKTRVMLMLGEQGECIMSSEVTA
;
A
#
# COMPACT_ATOMS: atom_id res chain seq x y z
N MET A 1 -8.75 -59.82 8.61
CA MET A 1 -8.51 -58.82 9.67
C MET A 1 -8.14 -57.50 8.99
N LYS A 2 -9.13 -56.65 8.68
CA LYS A 2 -9.48 -55.37 9.36
C LYS A 2 -8.33 -54.34 9.43
N LYS A 3 -8.35 -53.42 8.45
CA LYS A 3 -8.11 -51.96 8.47
C LYS A 3 -6.83 -51.42 9.12
N LEU A 4 -6.10 -50.59 8.37
CA LEU A 4 -6.01 -49.16 8.71
C LEU A 4 -5.59 -48.34 7.48
N LEU A 5 -6.54 -47.61 6.90
CA LEU A 5 -6.27 -46.56 5.92
C LEU A 5 -5.96 -45.30 6.74
N PHE A 6 -4.69 -44.88 6.77
CA PHE A 6 -4.29 -43.62 7.41
C PHE A 6 -4.71 -42.47 6.49
N LEU A 7 -5.88 -41.91 6.76
CA LEU A 7 -6.35 -40.69 6.11
C LEU A 7 -5.58 -39.52 6.73
N LEU A 8 -4.55 -39.02 6.03
CA LEU A 8 -3.83 -37.81 6.43
C LEU A 8 -4.76 -36.62 6.17
N LEU A 9 -5.49 -36.18 7.20
CA LEU A 9 -6.22 -34.91 7.18
C LEU A 9 -5.18 -33.79 7.20
N LEU A 10 -4.91 -33.23 6.02
CA LEU A 10 -4.16 -31.98 5.88
C LEU A 10 -5.06 -30.84 6.41
N VAL A 11 -4.98 -30.58 7.70
CA VAL A 11 -5.56 -29.37 8.29
C VAL A 11 -4.67 -28.21 7.89
N THR A 12 -4.94 -27.60 6.74
CA THR A 12 -4.37 -26.29 6.42
C THR A 12 -5.06 -25.29 7.33
N SER A 13 -4.45 -24.96 8.47
CA SER A 13 -4.82 -23.75 9.18
C SER A 13 -4.59 -22.58 8.22
N LEU A 14 -5.67 -21.96 7.74
CA LEU A 14 -5.65 -20.57 7.26
C LEU A 14 -5.32 -19.68 8.47
N SER A 15 -4.09 -19.77 8.94
CA SER A 15 -3.52 -18.74 9.78
C SER A 15 -3.26 -17.58 8.83
N GLY A 16 -4.17 -16.62 8.80
CA GLY A 16 -3.97 -15.38 8.07
C GLY A 16 -2.62 -14.79 8.49
N GLU A 17 -1.65 -14.82 7.59
CA GLU A 17 -0.27 -14.52 7.92
C GLU A 17 -0.19 -13.09 8.45
N ALA A 18 0.54 -12.92 9.56
CA ALA A 18 0.90 -11.59 10.00
C ALA A 18 1.83 -10.98 8.95
N ALA A 19 1.75 -9.65 8.77
CA ALA A 19 2.69 -8.96 7.90
C ALA A 19 4.13 -9.20 8.38
N PRO A 20 5.09 -9.53 7.49
CA PRO A 20 6.50 -9.60 7.86
C PRO A 20 7.00 -8.21 8.26
N GLU A 21 8.00 -8.09 9.15
CA GLU A 21 8.53 -6.77 9.56
C GLU A 21 9.07 -5.95 8.39
N GLN A 22 9.57 -6.62 7.35
CA GLN A 22 10.03 -6.00 6.11
C GLN A 22 9.26 -6.57 4.93
N GLY A 23 8.83 -5.69 4.02
CA GLY A 23 8.10 -6.13 2.85
C GLY A 23 8.13 -5.13 1.70
N ARG A 24 7.91 -5.67 0.49
CA ARG A 24 7.67 -4.92 -0.74
C ARG A 24 6.29 -5.26 -1.26
N VAL A 25 5.47 -4.23 -1.46
CA VAL A 25 4.12 -4.35 -1.97
C VAL A 25 4.07 -3.71 -3.36
N GLN A 26 3.53 -4.45 -4.33
CA GLN A 26 3.30 -3.97 -5.69
C GLN A 26 1.80 -4.05 -5.97
N LEU A 27 1.23 -2.96 -6.46
CA LEU A 27 -0.21 -2.81 -6.67
C LEU A 27 -0.48 -1.81 -7.80
N GLN A 28 -1.68 -1.85 -8.37
CA GLN A 28 -2.09 -0.96 -9.47
C GLN A 28 -3.22 -0.05 -9.03
N LEU A 29 -3.14 1.25 -9.33
CA LEU A 29 -4.19 2.23 -8.99
C LEU A 29 -5.49 1.96 -9.76
N THR A 30 -6.37 1.14 -9.19
CA THR A 30 -7.59 0.64 -9.83
C THR A 30 -8.85 1.38 -9.40
N THR A 31 -8.82 2.07 -8.26
CA THR A 31 -10.00 2.70 -7.67
C THR A 31 -9.85 4.21 -7.61
N ILE A 32 -10.92 4.93 -7.95
CA ILE A 32 -11.03 6.37 -7.70
C ILE A 32 -12.01 6.57 -6.54
N GLU A 33 -11.51 7.12 -5.44
CA GLU A 33 -12.28 7.42 -4.23
C GLU A 33 -12.90 8.81 -4.29
N ARG A 34 -12.28 9.72 -5.04
CA ARG A 34 -12.75 11.09 -5.32
C ARG A 34 -12.28 11.51 -6.70
N ASP A 35 -13.23 11.93 -7.53
CA ASP A 35 -12.99 12.23 -8.94
C ASP A 35 -13.35 13.68 -9.32
N ASN A 36 -12.56 14.65 -8.84
CA ASN A 36 -12.74 16.03 -9.31
C ASN A 36 -11.80 16.41 -10.46
N GLN A 37 -10.78 15.58 -10.76
CA GLN A 37 -9.72 15.80 -11.77
C GLN A 37 -8.67 14.67 -11.76
N CYS A 38 -9.06 13.40 -11.69
CA CYS A 38 -8.05 12.34 -11.67
C CYS A 38 -7.31 12.21 -13.02
N PRO A 39 -5.97 12.22 -13.03
CA PRO A 39 -5.20 12.09 -14.26
C PRO A 39 -5.37 10.70 -14.86
N SER A 40 -5.96 10.63 -16.06
CA SER A 40 -6.27 9.38 -16.74
C SER A 40 -5.05 8.48 -16.95
N PHE A 41 -3.87 9.07 -17.14
CA PHE A 41 -2.61 8.34 -17.34
C PHE A 41 -2.11 7.59 -16.10
N LEU A 42 -2.70 7.84 -14.92
CA LEU A 42 -2.44 7.09 -13.69
C LEU A 42 -3.41 5.94 -13.44
N HIS A 43 -4.44 5.75 -14.29
CA HIS A 43 -5.32 4.59 -14.18
C HIS A 43 -4.53 3.30 -14.41
N ASN A 44 -4.68 2.35 -13.49
CA ASN A 44 -3.92 1.10 -13.44
C ASN A 44 -2.39 1.30 -13.40
N ALA A 45 -1.92 2.48 -12.99
CA ALA A 45 -0.48 2.70 -12.85
C ALA A 45 0.08 1.85 -11.71
N ASP A 46 1.24 1.23 -11.96
CA ASP A 46 1.96 0.47 -10.96
C ASP A 46 2.44 1.37 -9.82
N VAL A 47 2.31 0.86 -8.61
CA VAL A 47 2.77 1.51 -7.39
C VAL A 47 3.54 0.49 -6.58
N VAL A 48 4.74 0.88 -6.15
CA VAL A 48 5.59 0.04 -5.31
C VAL A 48 5.85 0.75 -3.98
N VAL A 49 5.51 0.07 -2.90
CA VAL A 49 5.76 0.52 -1.53
C VAL A 49 6.67 -0.48 -0.84
N ASP A 50 7.79 0.00 -0.30
CA ASP A 50 8.63 -0.76 0.61
C ASP A 50 8.32 -0.35 2.05
N TYR A 51 8.40 -1.27 2.99
CA TYR A 51 8.30 -0.95 4.41
C TYR A 51 9.29 -1.75 5.25
N ASP A 52 9.72 -1.14 6.34
CA ASP A 52 10.55 -1.73 7.39
C ASP A 52 9.98 -1.26 8.72
N TYR A 53 9.25 -2.15 9.39
CA TYR A 53 8.43 -1.84 10.54
C TYR A 53 8.46 -2.93 11.61
N ASP A 54 8.93 -2.55 12.78
CA ASP A 54 8.89 -3.35 14.00
C ASP A 54 7.50 -3.20 14.62
N PHE A 55 6.61 -4.14 14.29
CA PHE A 55 5.22 -4.16 14.77
C PHE A 55 5.10 -4.32 16.29
N SER A 56 6.11 -4.90 16.94
CA SER A 56 6.14 -5.11 18.39
C SER A 56 6.46 -3.82 19.16
N ARG A 57 7.33 -2.98 18.59
CA ARG A 57 7.74 -1.69 19.16
C ARG A 57 7.04 -0.49 18.52
N ASN A 58 6.15 -0.75 17.57
CA ASN A 58 5.38 0.25 16.84
C ASN A 58 6.26 1.38 16.25
N ARG A 59 7.32 0.99 15.55
CA ARG A 59 8.31 1.92 15.00
C ARG A 59 8.84 1.43 13.66
N GLY A 60 9.23 2.38 12.81
CA GLY A 60 9.73 2.11 11.46
C GLY A 60 9.11 3.07 10.46
N LEU A 61 9.30 2.80 9.17
CA LEU A 61 8.88 3.66 8.08
C LEU A 61 8.40 2.83 6.88
N ALA A 62 7.63 3.47 6.03
CA ALA A 62 7.35 2.99 4.68
C ALA A 62 7.83 4.00 3.64
N TYR A 63 7.94 3.56 2.39
CA TYR A 63 8.50 4.34 1.29
C TYR A 63 7.72 4.07 0.01
N LEU A 64 7.16 5.11 -0.61
CA LEU A 64 6.72 5.01 -2.00
C LEU A 64 7.97 5.03 -2.88
N ARG A 65 8.26 3.92 -3.55
CA ARG A 65 9.45 3.71 -4.39
C ARG A 65 9.20 3.87 -5.88
N GLN A 66 7.95 3.67 -6.30
CA GLN A 66 7.57 3.77 -7.71
C GLN A 66 6.13 4.25 -7.84
N LEU A 67 5.92 5.10 -8.84
CA LEU A 67 4.61 5.50 -9.34
C LEU A 67 4.65 5.46 -10.87
N LYS A 68 3.84 4.60 -11.48
CA LYS A 68 3.89 4.25 -12.91
C LYS A 68 5.30 3.78 -13.30
N SER A 69 5.94 4.43 -14.26
CA SER A 69 7.30 4.15 -14.73
C SER A 69 8.38 4.78 -13.84
N GLU A 70 8.03 5.78 -13.01
CA GLU A 70 9.03 6.59 -12.34
C GLU A 70 9.45 6.04 -11.00
N LYS A 71 10.76 6.09 -10.75
CA LYS A 71 11.32 5.87 -9.42
C LYS A 71 11.15 7.14 -8.60
N VAL A 72 10.41 7.01 -7.52
CA VAL A 72 10.16 8.07 -6.54
C VAL A 72 10.69 7.63 -5.18
N ASN A 73 10.81 8.57 -4.24
CA ASN A 73 11.28 8.24 -2.90
C ASN A 73 10.59 9.09 -1.83
N TYR A 74 9.30 8.85 -1.63
CA TYR A 74 8.54 9.52 -0.58
C TYR A 74 8.59 8.69 0.71
N THR A 75 9.04 9.32 1.79
CA THR A 75 9.03 8.69 3.12
C THR A 75 7.63 8.82 3.72
N LEU A 76 7.12 7.71 4.28
CA LEU A 76 5.81 7.62 4.93
C LEU A 76 6.02 7.29 6.41
N HIS A 77 5.54 8.19 7.28
CA HIS A 77 5.70 8.12 8.73
C HIS A 77 4.50 7.42 9.37
N PRO A 78 4.71 6.62 10.43
CA PRO A 78 3.63 5.94 11.12
C PRO A 78 2.67 6.94 11.80
N LEU A 79 1.37 6.69 11.67
CA LEU A 79 0.30 7.51 12.26
C LEU A 79 -0.10 7.06 13.68
N GLY A 80 0.40 5.92 14.15
CA GLY A 80 0.10 5.42 15.51
C GLY A 80 -1.35 4.99 15.75
N LEU A 81 -2.03 4.45 14.73
CA LEU A 81 -3.42 3.95 14.86
C LEU A 81 -3.47 2.57 15.52
N SER A 82 -4.52 2.31 16.32
CA SER A 82 -4.59 1.16 17.23
C SER A 82 -5.06 -0.17 16.60
N SER A 83 -5.71 -0.14 15.43
CA SER A 83 -6.33 -1.32 14.81
C SER A 83 -5.67 -1.80 13.51
N TYR A 84 -4.83 -0.97 12.89
CA TYR A 84 -4.03 -1.29 11.70
C TYR A 84 -2.82 -0.37 11.64
N TYR A 85 -1.79 -0.79 10.92
CA TYR A 85 -0.59 0.03 10.75
C TYR A 85 -0.80 0.99 9.60
N ALA A 86 -0.71 2.28 9.87
CA ALA A 86 -0.94 3.32 8.90
C ALA A 86 0.28 4.23 8.81
N PHE A 87 0.62 4.60 7.58
CA PHE A 87 1.74 5.45 7.23
C PHE A 87 1.26 6.58 6.36
N MET A 88 1.85 7.76 6.51
CA MET A 88 1.50 8.94 5.74
C MET A 88 2.73 9.74 5.35
N SER A 89 2.77 10.23 4.13
CA SER A 89 3.81 11.16 3.70
C SER A 89 3.67 12.49 4.43
N ASP A 90 4.77 13.01 4.95
CA ASP A 90 4.86 14.38 5.46
C ASP A 90 5.49 15.28 4.39
N ILE A 91 4.72 15.55 3.34
CA ILE A 91 5.14 16.42 2.22
C ILE A 91 4.11 17.53 2.02
N SER A 92 4.60 18.69 1.56
CA SER A 92 3.73 19.69 0.93
C SER A 92 3.38 19.23 -0.49
N PRO A 93 2.27 19.72 -1.09
CA PRO A 93 1.97 19.47 -2.50
C PRO A 93 3.21 19.68 -3.37
N THR A 94 3.63 18.61 -4.05
CA THR A 94 4.87 18.58 -4.80
C THR A 94 4.59 18.12 -6.23
N THR A 95 5.06 18.90 -7.21
CA THR A 95 4.99 18.49 -8.62
C THR A 95 5.98 17.35 -8.87
N GLN A 96 5.45 16.19 -9.28
CA GLN A 96 6.21 15.01 -9.65
C GLN A 96 6.06 14.79 -11.17
N PRO A 97 7.17 14.83 -11.96
CA PRO A 97 7.13 14.38 -13.34
C PRO A 97 6.89 12.88 -13.39
N ILE A 98 6.03 12.44 -14.31
CA ILE A 98 5.72 11.04 -14.59
C ILE A 98 5.67 10.83 -16.11
N GLY A 99 6.74 10.29 -16.69
CA GLY A 99 6.95 10.34 -18.13
C GLY A 99 6.94 11.79 -18.63
N ASP A 100 6.12 12.07 -19.66
CA ASP A 100 5.96 13.41 -20.23
C ASP A 100 4.92 14.27 -19.50
N GLU A 101 4.27 13.73 -18.46
CA GLU A 101 3.22 14.41 -17.72
C GLU A 101 3.72 14.88 -16.33
N LYS A 102 2.95 15.77 -15.71
CA LYS A 102 3.21 16.25 -14.36
C LYS A 102 1.96 16.05 -13.51
N VAL A 103 2.16 15.56 -12.30
CA VAL A 103 1.10 15.46 -11.30
C VAL A 103 1.54 16.16 -10.02
N ILE A 104 0.61 16.80 -9.31
CA ILE A 104 0.87 17.30 -7.97
C ILE A 104 0.52 16.20 -6.99
N VAL A 105 1.51 15.69 -6.27
CA VAL A 105 1.32 14.72 -5.19
C VAL A 105 1.16 15.51 -3.90
N TYR A 106 -0.03 15.47 -3.31
CA TYR A 106 -0.30 16.14 -2.04
C TYR A 106 0.03 15.24 -0.85
N ARG A 107 -0.48 14.01 -0.87
CA ARG A 107 -0.32 13.11 0.26
C ARG A 107 -0.44 11.66 -0.19
N ILE A 108 0.35 10.81 0.44
CA ILE A 108 0.36 9.37 0.23
C ILE A 108 0.01 8.73 1.57
N ILE A 109 -0.96 7.82 1.57
CA ILE A 109 -1.34 7.04 2.73
C ILE A 109 -1.15 5.57 2.39
N PHE A 110 -0.54 4.81 3.28
CA PHE A 110 -0.34 3.37 3.13
C PHE A 110 -0.79 2.66 4.40
N HIS A 111 -1.59 1.60 4.24
CA HIS A 111 -2.11 0.80 5.33
C HIS A 111 -1.68 -0.66 5.21
N ILE A 112 -1.42 -1.28 6.36
CA ILE A 112 -1.24 -2.72 6.54
C ILE A 112 -2.25 -3.20 7.59
N TYR A 113 -3.21 -4.02 7.15
CA TYR A 113 -4.25 -4.64 7.96
C TYR A 113 -3.90 -6.09 8.34
N LYS A 114 -4.60 -6.63 9.33
CA LYS A 114 -4.58 -8.06 9.70
C LYS A 114 -5.90 -8.73 9.24
N PRO A 115 -5.89 -9.92 8.61
CA PRO A 115 -4.70 -10.63 8.07
C PRO A 115 -4.03 -9.82 6.96
N PHE A 116 -2.78 -10.14 6.59
CA PHE A 116 -1.93 -9.28 5.74
C PHE A 116 -2.63 -8.81 4.45
N LYS A 117 -3.13 -7.59 4.53
CA LYS A 117 -3.86 -6.89 3.48
C LYS A 117 -3.35 -5.47 3.46
N THR A 118 -3.09 -4.94 2.27
CA THR A 118 -2.46 -3.62 2.15
C THR A 118 -3.26 -2.72 1.24
N ARG A 119 -3.24 -1.42 1.55
CA ARG A 119 -3.93 -0.39 0.75
C ARG A 119 -3.03 0.81 0.60
N VAL A 120 -2.95 1.36 -0.61
CA VAL A 120 -2.35 2.69 -0.86
C VAL A 120 -3.45 3.66 -1.24
N MET A 121 -3.30 4.92 -0.86
CA MET A 121 -4.10 6.04 -1.35
C MET A 121 -3.16 7.17 -1.74
N LEU A 122 -3.33 7.67 -2.96
CA LEU A 122 -2.64 8.85 -3.48
C LEU A 122 -3.65 9.99 -3.57
N MET A 123 -3.41 11.04 -2.79
CA MET A 123 -4.13 12.30 -2.90
C MET A 123 -3.34 13.21 -3.85
N LEU A 124 -4.00 13.62 -4.93
CA LEU A 124 -3.42 14.37 -6.03
C LEU A 124 -4.09 15.74 -6.15
N GLY A 125 -3.35 16.70 -6.71
CA GLY A 125 -3.72 18.12 -6.78
C GLY A 125 -3.24 18.89 -5.56
N GLU A 126 -3.55 20.19 -5.46
CA GLU A 126 -3.08 21.06 -4.37
C GLU A 126 -3.81 20.79 -3.04
N GLN A 127 -5.03 20.26 -3.11
CA GLN A 127 -5.92 20.08 -1.96
C GLN A 127 -6.50 18.66 -1.87
N GLY A 128 -6.01 17.72 -2.68
CA GLY A 128 -6.54 16.36 -2.73
C GLY A 128 -7.88 16.29 -3.47
N GLU A 129 -7.95 16.99 -4.60
CA GLU A 129 -9.06 17.05 -5.53
C GLU A 129 -9.32 15.67 -6.15
N CYS A 130 -8.24 14.91 -6.39
CA CYS A 130 -8.31 13.52 -6.80
C CYS A 130 -7.76 12.62 -5.70
N ILE A 131 -8.45 11.50 -5.44
CA ILE A 131 -7.94 10.44 -4.57
C ILE A 131 -8.04 9.13 -5.33
N MET A 132 -6.89 8.54 -5.66
CA MET A 132 -6.80 7.21 -6.26
C MET A 132 -6.31 6.21 -5.22
N SER A 133 -6.82 4.99 -5.24
CA SER A 133 -6.44 3.96 -4.30
C SER A 133 -6.25 2.61 -4.98
N SER A 134 -5.61 1.72 -4.25
CA SER A 134 -5.52 0.30 -4.59
C SER A 134 -5.38 -0.52 -3.34
N GLU A 135 -5.87 -1.75 -3.41
CA GLU A 135 -5.89 -2.69 -2.30
C GLU A 135 -5.49 -4.06 -2.82
N VAL A 136 -4.61 -4.75 -2.09
CA VAL A 136 -4.22 -6.12 -2.38
C VAL A 136 -4.27 -6.95 -1.10
N THR A 137 -4.79 -8.16 -1.23
CA THR A 137 -4.74 -9.20 -0.18
C THR A 137 -3.67 -10.19 -0.59
N ALA A 138 -2.71 -10.45 0.29
CA ALA A 138 -1.69 -11.47 0.06
C ALA A 138 -2.23 -12.87 0.36
#